data_AF-A0A957XLU4-F1
#
_entry.id   AF-A0A957XLU4-F1
#
_cell.length_a   1.000
_cell.length_b   1.000
_cell.length_c   1.000
_cell.angle_alpha   90.00
_cell.angle_beta   90.00
_cell.angle_gamma   90.00
#
_symmetry.space_group_name_H-M   'P 1'
#
loop_
_entity.id
_entity.type
_entity.pdbx_description
1 polymer ?
#
loop_
_entity_poly.entity_id
_entity_poly.type
_entity_poly.pdbx_seq_one_letter_code
_entity_poly.pdbx_strand_id
1 'polypeptide(L)' 'MKPQETTTLDLSEKGKKDGQVITLDRRLFMQFLAYGNCRDTNAVVDFLADNPIDGALYVDINDPQGIGLIT' A
#
# COMPACT_ATOMS: atom_id res chain seq x y z
N MET A 1 -34.25 -32.73 1.06
CA MET A 1 -33.15 -31.89 1.57
C MET A 1 -32.41 -31.35 0.35
N LYS A 2 -32.54 -30.05 0.01
CA LYS A 2 -31.83 -29.50 -1.16
C LYS A 2 -30.35 -29.36 -0.80
N PRO A 3 -29.40 -29.69 -1.70
CA PRO A 3 -27.99 -29.47 -1.45
C PRO A 3 -27.76 -27.97 -1.20
N GLN A 4 -27.06 -27.66 -0.11
CA GLN A 4 -26.68 -26.30 0.22
C GLN A 4 -25.42 -25.99 -0.61
N GLU A 5 -25.57 -25.25 -1.72
CA GLU A 5 -24.43 -24.77 -2.48
C GLU A 5 -23.54 -23.96 -1.56
N THR A 6 -22.36 -24.51 -1.25
CA THR A 6 -21.36 -23.80 -0.45
C THR A 6 -20.66 -22.86 -1.41
N THR A 7 -21.20 -21.65 -1.58
CA THR A 7 -20.56 -20.63 -2.40
C THR A 7 -19.24 -20.27 -1.71
N THR A 8 -18.12 -20.76 -2.25
CA THR A 8 -16.80 -20.42 -1.75
C THR A 8 -16.57 -18.93 -1.92
N LEU A 9 -16.48 -18.20 -0.81
CA LEU A 9 -16.24 -16.76 -0.81
C LEU A 9 -14.86 -16.46 -1.41
N ASP A 10 -14.84 -15.74 -2.53
CA ASP A 10 -13.61 -15.29 -3.17
C ASP A 10 -13.00 -14.13 -2.38
N LEU A 11 -11.84 -14.38 -1.78
CA LEU A 11 -11.07 -13.42 -0.99
C LEU A 11 -9.83 -12.89 -1.75
N SER A 12 -9.71 -13.19 -3.05
CA SER A 12 -8.59 -12.68 -3.84
C SER A 12 -8.72 -11.18 -4.07
N GLU A 13 -7.61 -10.48 -3.96
CA GLU A 13 -7.51 -9.08 -4.35
C GLU A 13 -7.75 -8.97 -5.86
N LYS A 14 -8.51 -7.97 -6.28
CA LYS A 14 -8.84 -7.71 -7.68
C LYS A 14 -8.25 -6.38 -8.09
N GLY A 15 -7.51 -6.37 -9.20
CA GLY A 15 -6.92 -5.16 -9.77
C GLY A 15 -7.11 -5.10 -11.28
N LYS A 16 -6.56 -4.04 -11.89
CA LYS A 16 -6.43 -3.90 -13.35
C LYS A 16 -5.01 -3.52 -13.71
N LYS A 17 -4.45 -4.21 -14.70
CA LYS A 17 -3.17 -3.87 -15.34
C LYS A 17 -3.34 -3.92 -16.84
N ASP A 18 -3.01 -2.83 -17.52
CA ASP A 18 -3.17 -2.69 -18.98
C ASP A 18 -4.59 -3.04 -19.49
N GLY A 19 -5.60 -2.71 -18.69
CA GLY A 19 -7.01 -3.01 -18.97
C GLY A 19 -7.44 -4.45 -18.68
N GLN A 20 -6.51 -5.37 -18.40
CA GLN A 20 -6.81 -6.75 -18.02
C GLN A 20 -7.06 -6.85 -16.50
N VAL A 21 -8.06 -7.65 -16.13
CA VAL A 21 -8.31 -7.97 -14.72
C VAL A 21 -7.19 -8.87 -14.22
N ILE A 22 -6.60 -8.52 -13.10
CA ILE A 22 -5.63 -9.34 -12.39
C ILE A 22 -6.19 -9.73 -11.03
N THR A 23 -5.80 -10.90 -10.53
CA THR A 23 -6.23 -11.41 -9.23
C THR A 23 -5.03 -11.89 -8.44
N LEU A 24 -5.03 -11.65 -7.14
CA LEU A 24 -3.99 -12.10 -6.23
C LEU A 24 -4.65 -12.82 -5.05
N ASP A 25 -4.32 -14.09 -4.84
CA ASP A 25 -4.80 -14.91 -3.71
C ASP A 25 -3.80 -14.93 -2.54
N ARG A 26 -2.60 -14.39 -2.75
CA ARG A 26 -1.58 -14.19 -1.71
C ARG A 26 -1.93 -12.95 -0.88
N ARG A 27 -1.76 -13.06 0.44
CA ARG A 27 -1.90 -11.91 1.34
C ARG A 27 -0.60 -11.12 1.36
N LEU A 28 -0.68 -9.85 0.98
CA LEU A 28 0.38 -8.87 1.14
C LEU A 28 0.23 -8.22 2.52
N PHE A 29 1.20 -8.44 3.40
CA PHE A 29 1.34 -7.64 4.61
C PHE A 29 2.25 -6.47 4.28
N MET A 30 1.72 -5.26 4.39
CA MET A 30 2.46 -4.02 4.20
C MET A 30 2.31 -3.19 5.47
N GLN A 31 3.36 -2.51 5.88
CA GLN A 31 3.30 -1.56 6.98
C GLN A 31 3.21 -0.15 6.43
N PHE A 32 2.14 0.57 6.75
CA PHE A 32 2.00 2.00 6.44
C PHE A 32 2.10 2.82 7.73
N LEU A 33 3.09 3.70 7.79
CA LEU A 33 3.31 4.60 8.92
C LEU A 33 3.09 6.05 8.48
N ALA A 34 2.20 6.75 9.18
CA ALA A 34 1.93 8.17 8.95
C ALA A 34 2.62 9.02 10.02
N TYR A 35 3.30 10.07 9.58
CA TYR A 35 4.00 11.03 10.44
C TYR A 35 3.55 12.45 10.08
N GLY A 36 3.36 13.29 11.10
CA GLY A 36 3.20 14.74 10.94
C GLY A 36 4.48 15.49 11.31
N ASN A 37 4.45 16.82 11.23
CA ASN A 37 5.57 17.71 11.57
C ASN A 37 6.85 17.47 10.74
N CYS A 38 6.76 16.87 9.56
CA CYS A 38 7.86 16.79 8.61
C CYS A 38 8.10 18.16 7.98
N ARG A 39 9.15 18.86 8.41
CA ARG A 39 9.48 20.21 7.91
C ARG A 39 10.29 20.20 6.62
N ASP A 40 10.93 19.06 6.32
CA ASP A 40 11.77 18.88 5.15
C ASP A 40 11.61 17.45 4.62
N THR A 41 10.71 17.29 3.66
CA THR A 41 10.47 15.99 3.01
C THR A 41 11.65 15.56 2.15
N ASN A 42 12.44 16.49 1.59
CA ASN A 42 13.57 16.15 0.73
C ASN A 42 14.67 15.45 1.52
N ALA A 43 14.93 15.88 2.77
CA ALA A 43 15.87 15.18 3.64
C ALA A 43 15.49 13.70 3.90
N VAL A 44 14.18 13.40 3.95
CA VAL A 44 13.69 12.01 4.09
C VAL A 44 13.89 11.24 2.77
N VAL A 45 13.62 11.87 1.62
CA VAL A 45 13.86 11.26 0.31
C VAL A 45 15.34 10.91 0.14
N ASP A 46 16.25 11.85 0.43
CA ASP A 46 17.69 11.63 0.31
C ASP A 46 18.16 10.48 1.23
N PHE A 47 17.66 10.46 2.48
CA PHE A 47 17.97 9.38 3.41
C PHE A 47 17.48 8.02 2.90
N LEU A 48 16.26 7.94 2.35
CA LEU A 48 15.71 6.70 1.79
C LEU A 48 16.40 6.28 0.48
N ALA A 49 16.94 7.23 -0.29
CA ALA A 49 17.72 6.91 -1.48
C ALA A 49 19.09 6.30 -1.13
N ASP A 50 19.72 6.80 -0.06
CA ASP A 50 21.03 6.33 0.40
C ASP A 50 20.95 5.01 1.20
N ASN A 51 19.75 4.64 1.69
CA ASN A 51 19.51 3.43 2.45
C ASN A 51 18.50 2.54 1.70
N PRO A 52 18.89 1.36 1.18
CA PRO A 52 18.04 0.54 0.30
C PRO A 52 16.89 -0.12 1.06
N ILE A 53 15.90 0.68 1.44
CA ILE A 53 14.63 0.27 2.00
C ILE A 53 13.65 0.17 0.84
N ASP A 54 13.20 -1.04 0.54
CA ASP A 54 12.12 -1.24 -0.43
C ASP A 54 10.84 -0.62 0.12
N GLY A 55 10.37 0.45 -0.50
CA GLY A 55 9.22 1.18 -0.01
C GLY A 55 8.79 2.33 -0.90
N ALA A 56 7.75 3.03 -0.47
CA ALA A 56 7.30 4.26 -1.11
C ALA A 56 7.00 5.34 -0.06
N LEU A 57 7.44 6.56 -0.35
CA LEU A 57 7.16 7.75 0.44
C LEU A 57 6.02 8.55 -0.22
N TYR A 58 5.03 8.93 0.57
CA TYR A 58 3.88 9.73 0.18
C TYR A 58 3.91 11.08 0.90
N VAL A 59 3.57 12.15 0.19
CA VAL A 59 3.21 13.43 0.80
C VAL A 59 1.71 13.44 1.10
N ASP A 60 1.33 13.93 2.28
CA ASP A 60 -0.07 14.03 2.65
C ASP A 60 -0.71 15.28 2.01
N ILE A 61 -1.86 15.10 1.36
CA ILE A 61 -2.63 16.19 0.77
C ILE A 61 -3.39 17.03 1.83
N ASN A 62 -3.68 16.46 2.99
CA ASN A 62 -4.46 17.08 4.06
C ASN A 62 -3.60 17.71 5.16
N ASP A 63 -2.35 17.27 5.31
CA ASP A 63 -1.36 17.85 6.22
C ASP A 63 -0.13 18.29 5.41
N PRO A 64 0.13 19.60 5.25
CA PRO A 64 1.31 20.10 4.54
C PRO A 64 2.65 19.63 5.14
N GLN A 65 2.65 19.13 6.38
CA GLN A 65 3.81 18.55 7.06
C GLN A 65 3.64 17.03 7.29
N GLY A 66 2.67 16.43 6.62
CA GLY A 66 2.37 15.00 6.69
C GLY A 66 3.13 14.21 5.65
N ILE A 67 3.69 13.07 6.08
CA ILE A 67 4.28 12.08 5.20
C ILE A 67 3.78 10.68 5.58
N GLY A 68 3.67 9.80 4.58
CA GLY A 68 3.38 8.39 4.76
C GLY A 68 4.50 7.53 4.20
N LEU A 69 4.95 6.51 4.93
CA LEU A 69 5.94 5.54 4.46
C LEU A 69 5.32 4.15 4.42
N ILE A 70 5.42 3.48 3.27
CA ILE A 70 5.12 2.05 3.13
C ILE A 70 6.41 1.25 2.96
N THR A 71 6.53 0.13 3.67
CA THR A 71 7.62 -0.86 3.60
C THR A 71 7.06 -2.28 3.64
#